data_AF-A0A4R3KNZ0-F1
#
_entry.id   AF-A0A4R3KNZ0-F1
#
_cell.length_a   1.000
_cell.length_b   1.000
_cell.length_c   1.000
_cell.angle_alpha   90.00
_cell.angle_beta   90.00
_cell.angle_gamma   90.00
#
_symmetry.space_group_name_H-M   'P 1'
#
loop_
_entity.id
_entity.type
_entity.pdbx_description
1 polymer ?
#
loop_
_entity_poly.entity_id
_entity_poly.type
_entity_poly.pdbx_seq_one_letter_code
_entity_poly.pdbx_strand_id
1 'polypeptide(L)'
;MKSFFPEIARPNLSEKDLEIFHSLDKENYGRELAGKVAEKLKRDPIELNEDGYYVGSGGLRLSHRDYCGTGLYFFEGKFTLGEVNDGMGPYPVLITFENQEEFVEWLASQSDQSMSLCSRDSFNNQTVTRIRLEYFLDDNYDPVWNSYCAYVKKRR
;
A
#
# COMPACT_ATOMS: atom_id res chain seq x y z
N MET A 1 -1.09 8.62 14.70
CA MET A 1 -0.38 7.88 13.66
C MET A 1 0.94 7.51 14.28
N LYS A 2 1.32 6.24 14.22
CA LYS A 2 2.60 5.77 14.74
C LYS A 2 3.41 5.21 13.57
N SER A 3 4.49 5.88 13.23
CA SER A 3 5.47 5.38 12.27
C SER A 3 6.58 4.65 13.01
N PHE A 4 6.99 3.49 12.49
CA PHE A 4 8.03 2.64 13.06
C PHE A 4 9.34 2.71 12.28
N PHE A 5 9.30 3.25 11.06
CA PHE A 5 10.45 3.39 10.18
C PHE A 5 10.47 4.78 9.53
N PRO A 6 11.64 5.41 9.40
CA PRO A 6 11.74 6.66 8.66
C PRO A 6 11.50 6.40 7.17
N GLU A 7 10.77 7.30 6.51
CA GLU A 7 10.69 7.31 5.05
C GLU A 7 12.09 7.49 4.44
N ILE A 8 12.26 7.01 3.21
CA ILE A 8 13.52 7.20 2.48
C ILE A 8 13.73 8.70 2.24
N ALA A 9 14.80 9.24 2.83
CA ALA A 9 15.15 10.64 2.63
C ALA A 9 15.61 10.86 1.18
N ARG A 10 15.06 11.88 0.51
CA ARG A 10 15.41 12.23 -0.88
C ARG A 10 16.92 12.30 -1.18
N PRO A 11 17.78 12.84 -0.29
CA PRO A 11 19.23 12.86 -0.53
C PRO A 11 19.87 11.48 -0.65
N ASN A 12 19.19 10.42 -0.23
CA ASN A 12 19.67 9.04 -0.30
C ASN A 12 19.31 8.35 -1.62
N LEU A 13 18.55 9.01 -2.51
CA LEU A 13 18.23 8.48 -3.83
C LEU A 13 19.40 8.65 -4.79
N SER A 14 19.64 7.64 -5.62
CA SER A 14 20.58 7.76 -6.74
C SER A 14 20.06 8.76 -7.79
N GLU A 15 20.90 9.23 -8.70
CA GLU A 15 20.46 10.12 -9.80
C GLU A 15 19.33 9.48 -10.63
N LYS A 16 19.44 8.18 -10.92
CA LYS A 16 18.41 7.43 -11.63
C LYS A 16 17.10 7.35 -10.83
N ASP A 17 17.18 7.14 -9.52
CA ASP A 17 15.99 7.09 -8.67
C ASP A 17 15.34 8.48 -8.54
N LEU A 18 16.13 9.55 -8.56
CA LEU A 18 15.63 10.93 -8.59
C LEU A 18 14.87 11.22 -9.88
N GLU A 19 15.36 10.76 -11.04
CA GLU A 19 14.64 10.88 -12.32
C GLU A 19 13.28 10.19 -12.25
N ILE A 20 13.25 8.95 -11.74
CA ILE A 20 12.00 8.20 -11.53
C ILE A 20 11.09 8.96 -10.57
N PHE A 21 11.60 9.38 -9.40
CA PHE A 21 10.85 10.12 -8.39
C PHE A 21 10.21 11.38 -8.98
N HIS A 22 10.93 12.15 -9.78
CA HIS A 22 10.42 13.36 -10.41
C HIS A 22 9.35 13.10 -11.49
N SER A 23 9.36 11.92 -12.10
CA SER A 23 8.36 11.49 -13.09
C SER A 23 7.05 10.98 -12.49
N LEU A 24 7.04 10.62 -11.19
CA LEU A 24 5.84 10.13 -10.50
C LEU A 24 4.80 11.24 -10.31
N ASP A 25 3.52 10.83 -10.29
CA ASP A 25 2.39 11.72 -10.05
C ASP A 25 2.49 12.35 -8.65
N LYS A 26 2.23 13.66 -8.59
CA LYS A 26 2.28 14.50 -7.39
C LYS A 26 0.89 14.87 -6.90
N GLU A 27 -0.15 14.51 -7.65
CA GLU A 27 -1.51 14.81 -7.27
C GLU A 27 -1.92 13.97 -6.06
N ASN A 28 -2.42 14.65 -5.04
CA ASN A 28 -2.90 14.00 -3.83
C ASN A 28 -4.06 13.05 -4.14
N TYR A 29 -4.10 11.89 -3.49
CA TYR A 29 -5.16 10.89 -3.71
C TYR A 29 -6.56 11.41 -3.36
N GLY A 30 -6.66 12.32 -2.39
CA GLY A 30 -7.91 12.94 -2.00
C GLY A 30 -8.75 12.08 -1.05
N ARG A 31 -9.61 12.75 -0.27
CA ARG A 31 -10.38 12.13 0.82
C ARG A 31 -11.40 11.09 0.34
N GLU A 32 -12.00 11.29 -0.82
CA GLU A 32 -13.01 10.36 -1.35
C GLU A 32 -12.41 8.98 -1.66
N LEU A 33 -11.29 8.96 -2.39
CA LEU A 33 -10.58 7.72 -2.72
C LEU A 33 -10.07 7.03 -1.45
N ALA A 34 -9.42 7.79 -0.57
CA ALA A 34 -8.92 7.27 0.70
C ALA A 34 -10.02 6.68 1.59
N GLY A 35 -11.19 7.34 1.68
CA GLY A 35 -12.34 6.85 2.42
C GLY A 35 -12.88 5.52 1.89
N LYS A 36 -13.05 5.41 0.57
CA LYS A 36 -13.48 4.15 -0.07
C LYS A 36 -12.51 3.00 0.19
N VAL A 37 -11.21 3.28 0.15
CA VAL A 37 -10.16 2.29 0.47
C VAL A 37 -10.27 1.86 1.92
N ALA A 38 -10.44 2.80 2.85
CA ALA A 38 -10.58 2.50 4.27
C ALA A 38 -11.78 1.57 4.56
N GLU A 39 -12.93 1.86 3.95
CA GLU A 39 -14.13 1.01 4.07
C GLU A 39 -13.88 -0.41 3.53
N LYS A 40 -13.24 -0.54 2.35
CA LYS A 40 -12.95 -1.86 1.78
C LYS A 40 -11.95 -2.64 2.64
N LEU A 41 -10.93 -1.99 3.20
CA LEU A 41 -9.98 -2.63 4.12
C LEU A 41 -10.66 -3.17 5.38
N LYS A 42 -11.56 -2.37 5.99
CA LYS A 42 -12.29 -2.80 7.20
C LYS A 42 -13.22 -3.98 6.97
N ARG A 43 -13.79 -4.10 5.77
CA ARG A 43 -14.73 -5.19 5.43
C ARG A 43 -14.05 -6.56 5.31
N ASP A 44 -12.76 -6.60 5.02
CA ASP A 44 -11.97 -7.83 4.89
C ASP A 44 -10.66 -7.67 5.70
N PRO A 45 -10.73 -7.79 7.04
CA PRO A 45 -9.55 -7.68 7.90
C PRO A 45 -8.57 -8.84 7.67
N ILE A 46 -7.29 -8.60 8.01
CA ILE A 46 -6.31 -9.66 8.23
C ILE A 46 -6.04 -9.79 9.73
N GLU A 47 -5.94 -11.02 10.22
CA GLU A 47 -5.54 -11.32 11.60
C GLU A 47 -4.48 -12.43 11.60
N LEU A 48 -3.87 -12.69 12.75
CA LEU A 48 -3.04 -13.87 12.97
C LEU A 48 -3.86 -14.94 13.68
N ASN A 49 -3.74 -16.19 13.23
CA ASN A 49 -4.25 -17.33 14.00
C ASN A 49 -3.29 -17.69 15.15
N GLU A 50 -3.68 -18.68 15.96
CA GLU A 50 -2.90 -19.14 17.12
C GLU A 50 -1.48 -19.62 16.76
N ASP A 51 -1.29 -20.10 15.53
CA ASP A 51 -0.02 -20.57 15.00
C ASP A 51 0.83 -19.44 14.36
N GLY A 52 0.34 -18.19 14.36
CA GLY A 52 1.03 -17.04 13.79
C GLY A 52 0.94 -16.92 12.27
N TYR A 53 -0.01 -17.61 11.63
CA TYR A 53 -0.31 -17.45 10.21
C TYR A 53 -1.39 -16.41 9.98
N TYR A 54 -1.24 -15.64 8.90
CA TYR A 54 -2.27 -14.71 8.46
C TYR A 54 -3.54 -15.45 8.05
N VAL A 55 -4.66 -15.02 8.61
CA VAL A 55 -6.02 -15.42 8.25
C VAL A 55 -6.76 -14.20 7.70
N GLY A 56 -7.55 -14.43 6.64
CA GLY A 56 -8.16 -13.37 5.84
C GLY A 56 -7.45 -13.17 4.50
N SER A 57 -8.19 -12.65 3.52
CA SER A 57 -7.69 -12.40 2.17
C SER A 57 -7.46 -10.92 1.87
N GLY A 58 -7.96 -10.04 2.74
CA GLY A 58 -8.09 -8.62 2.45
C GLY A 58 -6.78 -7.85 2.37
N GLY A 59 -6.88 -6.55 2.14
CA GLY A 59 -5.73 -5.69 1.96
C GLY A 59 -5.31 -5.48 0.50
N LEU A 60 -4.77 -4.29 0.25
CA LEU A 60 -4.17 -3.92 -1.02
C LEU A 60 -2.71 -4.40 -1.01
N ARG A 61 -2.41 -5.39 -1.85
CA ARG A 61 -1.05 -5.94 -2.03
C ARG A 61 -0.92 -6.59 -3.40
N LEU A 62 0.31 -6.79 -3.86
CA LEU A 62 0.57 -7.69 -4.98
C LEU A 62 1.04 -9.03 -4.42
N SER A 63 0.25 -10.08 -4.64
CA SER A 63 0.56 -11.43 -4.19
C SER A 63 1.40 -12.14 -5.23
N HIS A 64 2.72 -12.18 -4.99
CA HIS A 64 3.67 -12.91 -5.83
C HIS A 64 4.81 -13.44 -4.95
N ARG A 65 5.20 -14.69 -5.18
CA ARG A 65 6.32 -15.35 -4.49
C ARG A 65 7.63 -14.62 -4.78
N ASP A 66 8.51 -14.49 -3.79
CA ASP A 66 9.81 -13.79 -3.91
C ASP A 66 9.69 -12.28 -4.24
N TYR A 67 8.49 -11.71 -4.13
CA TYR A 67 8.24 -10.30 -4.41
C TYR A 67 7.86 -9.56 -3.13
N CYS A 68 8.72 -8.61 -2.75
CA CYS A 68 8.51 -7.76 -1.58
C CYS A 68 8.07 -6.36 -2.00
N GLY A 69 7.43 -5.62 -1.10
CA GLY A 69 6.98 -4.25 -1.38
C GLY A 69 6.12 -3.69 -0.26
N THR A 70 5.21 -2.76 -0.55
CA THR A 70 4.28 -2.24 0.47
C THR A 70 2.81 -2.48 0.14
N GLY A 71 2.03 -2.63 1.21
CA GLY A 71 0.61 -2.88 1.16
C GLY A 71 -0.17 -2.17 2.26
N LEU A 72 -1.46 -2.00 2.04
CA LEU A 72 -2.40 -1.42 3.00
C LEU A 72 -3.32 -2.50 3.55
N TYR A 73 -3.54 -2.47 4.86
CA TYR A 73 -4.24 -3.51 5.59
C TYR A 73 -5.12 -2.92 6.68
N PHE A 74 -6.17 -3.63 7.05
CA PHE A 74 -6.80 -3.50 8.36
C PHE A 74 -6.39 -4.74 9.16
N PHE A 75 -5.48 -4.56 10.11
CA PHE A 75 -4.80 -5.63 10.83
C PHE A 75 -4.89 -5.39 12.33
N GLU A 76 -5.33 -6.41 13.08
CA GLU A 76 -5.53 -6.36 14.54
C GLU A 76 -6.34 -5.11 14.99
N GLY A 77 -7.40 -4.79 14.25
CA GLY A 77 -8.28 -3.65 14.55
C GLY A 77 -7.72 -2.28 14.18
N LYS A 78 -6.57 -2.20 13.52
CA LYS A 78 -5.92 -0.94 13.10
C LYS A 78 -5.70 -0.88 11.60
N PHE A 79 -5.72 0.33 11.04
CA PHE A 79 -5.21 0.53 9.69
C PHE A 79 -3.69 0.50 9.73
N THR A 80 -3.10 -0.16 8.74
CA THR A 80 -1.68 -0.47 8.74
C THR A 80 -1.11 -0.34 7.33
N LEU A 81 -0.02 0.44 7.19
CA LEU A 81 0.92 0.31 6.08
C LEU A 81 2.01 -0.66 6.53
N GLY A 82 2.22 -1.72 5.75
CA GLY A 82 3.16 -2.76 6.09
C GLY A 82 3.90 -3.28 4.86
N GLU A 83 4.93 -4.06 5.10
CA GLU A 83 5.60 -4.78 4.02
C GLU A 83 4.77 -5.97 3.54
N VAL A 84 4.86 -6.22 2.25
CA VAL A 84 4.44 -7.46 1.61
C VAL A 84 5.69 -8.32 1.48
N ASN A 85 5.65 -9.55 1.99
CA ASN A 85 6.70 -10.55 1.93
C ASN A 85 6.08 -11.87 1.44
N ASP A 86 6.60 -12.42 0.34
CA ASP A 86 6.04 -13.60 -0.34
C ASP A 86 4.53 -13.50 -0.63
N GLY A 87 4.09 -12.29 -0.97
CA GLY A 87 2.70 -11.99 -1.28
C GLY A 87 1.76 -11.88 -0.07
N MET A 88 2.31 -11.87 1.15
CA MET A 88 1.57 -11.74 2.42
C MET A 88 2.12 -10.59 3.25
N GLY A 89 1.30 -10.01 4.13
CA GLY A 89 1.71 -8.90 5.01
C GLY A 89 0.75 -8.83 6.21
N PRO A 90 0.93 -7.88 7.15
CA PRO A 90 1.64 -6.61 6.97
C PRO A 90 3.03 -6.53 7.62
N TYR A 91 3.65 -7.62 8.06
CA TYR A 91 4.94 -7.53 8.75
C TYR A 91 6.16 -7.46 7.81
N PRO A 92 7.16 -6.62 8.14
CA PRO A 92 7.17 -5.63 9.23
C PRO A 92 6.20 -4.47 9.00
N VAL A 93 5.57 -4.03 10.10
CA VAL A 93 4.63 -2.90 10.11
C VAL A 93 5.40 -1.59 10.01
N LEU A 94 5.05 -0.77 9.03
CA LEU A 94 5.70 0.52 8.78
C LEU A 94 4.99 1.66 9.51
N ILE A 95 3.65 1.73 9.39
CA ILE A 95 2.82 2.78 9.97
C ILE A 95 1.50 2.17 10.46
N THR A 96 1.04 2.56 11.65
CA THR A 96 -0.30 2.26 12.14
C THR A 96 -1.10 3.52 12.43
N PHE A 97 -2.41 3.44 12.25
CA PHE A 97 -3.35 4.52 12.52
C PHE A 97 -4.35 4.06 13.58
N GLU A 98 -4.65 4.94 14.54
CA GLU A 98 -5.50 4.60 15.68
C GLU A 98 -6.98 4.54 15.30
N ASN A 99 -7.38 5.25 14.25
CA ASN A 99 -8.75 5.26 13.75
C ASN A 99 -8.81 5.53 12.24
N GLN A 100 -10.01 5.41 11.69
CA GLN A 100 -10.26 5.57 10.25
C GLN A 100 -10.02 6.99 9.77
N GLU A 101 -10.43 8.00 10.52
CA GLU A 101 -10.28 9.40 10.10
C GLU A 101 -8.81 9.73 9.92
N GLU A 102 -7.98 9.32 10.88
CA GLU A 102 -6.53 9.50 10.81
C GLU A 102 -5.90 8.81 9.59
N PHE A 103 -6.32 7.58 9.29
CA PHE A 103 -5.88 6.86 8.10
C PHE A 103 -6.31 7.57 6.81
N VAL A 104 -7.56 8.02 6.74
CA VAL A 104 -8.13 8.70 5.57
C VAL A 104 -7.44 10.04 5.35
N GLU A 105 -7.22 10.84 6.39
CA GLU A 105 -6.49 12.10 6.30
C GLU A 105 -5.07 11.89 5.80
N TRP A 106 -4.35 10.91 6.37
CA TRP A 106 -3.01 10.58 5.93
C TRP A 106 -2.99 10.16 4.46
N LEU A 107 -3.76 9.14 4.08
CA LEU A 107 -3.75 8.60 2.72
C LEU A 107 -4.22 9.63 1.70
N ALA A 108 -5.21 10.46 2.03
CA ALA A 108 -5.71 11.52 1.16
C ALA A 108 -4.64 12.56 0.82
N SER A 109 -3.68 12.79 1.73
CA SER A 109 -2.55 13.71 1.54
C SER A 109 -1.36 13.09 0.81
N GLN A 110 -1.39 11.78 0.54
CA GLN A 110 -0.34 11.09 -0.21
C GLN A 110 -0.53 11.20 -1.72
N SER A 111 0.56 10.98 -2.45
CA SER A 111 0.64 10.89 -3.92
C SER A 111 1.51 9.69 -4.31
N ASP A 112 1.53 9.33 -5.59
CA ASP A 112 2.42 8.26 -6.08
C ASP A 112 3.87 8.58 -5.72
N GLN A 113 4.24 9.87 -5.85
CA GLN A 113 5.55 10.37 -5.49
C GLN A 113 5.85 10.21 -3.99
N SER A 114 4.98 10.64 -3.07
CA SER A 114 5.28 10.52 -1.63
C SER A 114 5.29 9.06 -1.17
N MET A 115 4.35 8.25 -1.65
CA MET A 115 4.29 6.82 -1.34
C MET A 115 5.50 6.04 -1.83
N SER A 116 6.19 6.51 -2.88
CA SER A 116 7.41 5.86 -3.38
C SER A 116 8.58 5.88 -2.37
N LEU A 117 8.49 6.76 -1.37
CA LEU A 117 9.45 6.87 -0.27
C LEU A 117 9.03 6.09 0.98
N CYS A 118 7.76 5.66 1.07
CA CYS A 118 7.22 4.91 2.20
C CYS A 118 7.57 3.42 2.10
N SER A 119 8.86 3.10 2.13
CA SER A 119 9.42 1.75 2.13
C SER A 119 10.67 1.74 3.00
N ARG A 120 11.03 0.57 3.54
CA ARG A 120 12.17 0.46 4.45
C ARG A 120 13.50 0.46 3.69
N ASP A 121 13.63 -0.42 2.70
CA ASP A 121 14.94 -0.77 2.11
C ASP A 121 15.00 -0.55 0.60
N SER A 122 13.88 -0.21 -0.06
CA SER A 122 13.84 -0.11 -1.52
C SER A 122 12.89 0.99 -1.99
N PHE A 123 13.45 1.98 -2.69
CA PHE A 123 12.71 3.02 -3.37
C PHE A 123 11.77 2.45 -4.43
N ASN A 124 10.55 2.99 -4.49
CA ASN A 124 9.54 2.69 -5.51
C ASN A 124 9.23 1.18 -5.68
N ASN A 125 9.39 0.40 -4.61
CA ASN A 125 9.16 -1.04 -4.65
C ASN A 125 7.71 -1.39 -4.29
N GLN A 126 6.94 -1.86 -5.28
CA GLN A 126 5.49 -2.02 -5.22
C GLN A 126 4.81 -0.88 -4.45
N THR A 127 5.09 0.36 -4.87
CA THR A 127 4.47 1.53 -4.28
C THR A 127 2.95 1.48 -4.43
N VAL A 128 2.25 1.84 -3.36
CA VAL A 128 0.79 2.03 -3.41
C VAL A 128 0.49 3.31 -4.16
N THR A 129 0.19 3.18 -5.44
CA THR A 129 -0.15 4.28 -6.37
C THR A 129 -1.65 4.47 -6.49
N ARG A 130 -2.09 5.61 -7.04
CA ARG A 130 -3.51 5.90 -7.34
C ARG A 130 -4.17 4.80 -8.16
N ILE A 131 -3.53 4.33 -9.24
CA ILE A 131 -4.10 3.25 -10.07
C ILE A 131 -4.26 1.94 -9.28
N ARG A 132 -3.39 1.66 -8.30
CA ARG A 132 -3.53 0.49 -7.42
C ARG A 132 -4.65 0.68 -6.40
N LEU A 133 -4.85 1.90 -5.87
CA LEU A 133 -5.99 2.21 -5.02
C LEU A 133 -7.30 2.02 -5.78
N GLU A 134 -7.37 2.51 -7.01
CA GLU A 134 -8.54 2.32 -7.88
C GLU A 134 -8.75 0.84 -8.22
N TYR A 135 -7.68 0.12 -8.59
CA TYR A 135 -7.77 -1.32 -8.85
C TYR A 135 -8.26 -2.09 -7.62
N PHE A 136 -7.76 -1.71 -6.44
CA PHE A 136 -8.23 -2.28 -5.19
C PHE A 136 -9.72 -2.06 -4.98
N LEU A 137 -10.31 -0.98 -5.49
CA LEU A 137 -11.75 -0.74 -5.39
C LEU A 137 -12.58 -1.43 -6.48
N ASP A 138 -11.97 -2.00 -7.52
CA ASP A 138 -12.67 -2.77 -8.55
C ASP A 138 -13.32 -4.03 -7.94
N ASP A 139 -14.50 -4.39 -8.45
CA ASP A 139 -15.24 -5.58 -8.03
C ASP A 139 -14.49 -6.88 -8.39
N ASN A 140 -13.64 -6.83 -9.42
CA ASN A 140 -12.81 -7.94 -9.86
C ASN A 140 -11.37 -7.84 -9.31
N TYR A 141 -11.17 -7.10 -8.22
CA TYR A 141 -9.86 -7.00 -7.60
C TYR A 141 -9.33 -8.39 -7.22
N ASP A 142 -8.13 -8.67 -7.70
CA ASP A 142 -7.34 -9.84 -7.37
C ASP A 142 -5.88 -9.38 -7.16
N PRO A 143 -5.26 -9.69 -6.01
CA PRO A 143 -3.90 -9.26 -5.71
C PRO A 143 -2.83 -9.87 -6.64
N VAL A 144 -3.17 -10.85 -7.48
CA VAL A 144 -2.22 -11.47 -8.40
C VAL A 144 -1.77 -10.52 -9.51
N TRP A 145 -0.47 -10.53 -9.82
CA TRP A 145 0.17 -9.66 -10.81
C TRP A 145 -0.49 -9.68 -12.20
N ASN A 146 -0.89 -10.86 -12.67
CA ASN A 146 -1.52 -11.02 -13.98
C ASN A 146 -2.88 -10.32 -14.05
N SER A 147 -3.66 -10.37 -12.97
CA SER A 147 -4.97 -9.71 -12.86
C SER A 147 -4.79 -8.19 -12.87
N TYR A 148 -3.81 -7.67 -12.13
CA TYR A 148 -3.42 -6.26 -12.18
C TYR A 148 -2.97 -5.83 -13.60
N CYS A 149 -2.11 -6.60 -14.25
CA CYS A 149 -1.68 -6.31 -15.63
C CYS A 149 -2.84 -6.25 -16.61
N ALA A 150 -3.81 -7.16 -16.48
CA ALA A 150 -5.01 -7.18 -17.30
C ALA A 150 -5.88 -5.94 -17.06
N TYR A 151 -6.02 -5.51 -15.80
CA TYR A 151 -6.73 -4.28 -15.44
C TYR A 151 -6.08 -3.04 -16.07
N VAL A 152 -4.77 -2.88 -15.93
CA VAL A 152 -4.03 -1.73 -16.50
C VAL A 152 -4.14 -1.70 -18.03
N LYS A 153 -4.05 -2.85 -18.70
CA LYS A 153 -4.16 -2.93 -20.17
C LYS A 153 -5.51 -2.48 -20.70
N LYS A 154 -6.61 -2.72 -19.98
CA LYS A 154 -7.96 -2.30 -20.40
C LYS A 154 -8.17 -0.78 -20.34
N ARG A 155 -7.28 -0.05 -19.67
CA ARG A 155 -7.37 1.41 -19.46
C ARG A 155 -6.40 2.21 -20.33
N ARG A 156 -5.61 1.54 -21.16
CA ARG A 156 -4.76 2.15 -22.19
C ARG A 156 -5.49 2.15 -23.52
#